data_AF-A0A8T3Q145-F1
#
_entry.id   AF-A0A8T3Q145-F1
#
_cell.length_a   1.000
_cell.length_b   1.000
_cell.length_c   1.000
_cell.angle_alpha   90.00
_cell.angle_beta   90.00
_cell.angle_gamma   90.00
#
_symmetry.space_group_name_H-M   'P 1'
#
loop_
_entity.id
_entity.type
_entity.pdbx_description
1 polymer ?
#
loop_
_entity_poly.entity_id
_entity_poly.type
_entity_poly.pdbx_seq_one_letter_code
_entity_poly.pdbx_strand_id
1 'polypeptide(L)'
;MFEVPSLPPSVPGMRLFDALRRRILASAGRVQIGFDVVSVEREGRHVIAIHTEAASRTLRLAANAFVLATGGIAGAGIRALPDGELVERVFGLPVVGPEHASWFSDDPLTPHPLEVAGIEVDEQLAPAGLKNVRVIGSALAGMRYLDERCGDGVALASAHRAARSLGAPRAVAA
;
A
#
# COMPACT_ATOMS: atom_id res chain seq x y z
N MET A 1 -13.52 19.34 23.26
CA MET A 1 -13.92 19.18 21.84
C MET A 1 -13.48 17.79 21.41
N PHE A 2 -14.42 16.90 21.10
CA PHE A 2 -14.12 15.57 20.56
C PHE A 2 -14.51 15.57 19.08
N GLU A 3 -13.68 15.00 18.22
CA GLU A 3 -13.97 14.89 16.79
C GLU A 3 -14.62 13.52 16.53
N VAL A 4 -15.74 13.51 15.82
CA VAL A 4 -16.41 12.30 15.38
C VAL A 4 -15.98 12.02 13.93
N PRO A 5 -15.44 10.82 13.60
CA PRO A 5 -15.12 10.48 12.21
C PRO A 5 -16.39 10.50 11.35
N SER A 6 -16.44 11.37 10.35
CA SER A 6 -17.43 11.32 9.26
C SER A 6 -16.97 10.39 8.15
N LEU A 7 -17.83 10.16 7.14
CA LEU A 7 -17.40 9.54 5.88
C LEU A 7 -16.18 10.28 5.30
N PRO A 8 -15.25 9.59 4.62
CA PRO A 8 -14.09 10.21 4.02
C PRO A 8 -14.46 11.34 3.02
N PRO A 9 -13.72 12.46 3.02
CA PRO A 9 -12.66 12.80 3.96
C PRO A 9 -13.21 13.27 5.33
N SER A 10 -12.61 12.79 6.43
CA SER A 10 -12.96 13.22 7.80
C SER A 10 -11.97 14.26 8.32
N VAL A 11 -12.43 15.19 9.16
CA VAL A 11 -11.55 16.21 9.79
C VAL A 11 -10.39 15.59 10.59
N PRO A 12 -10.60 14.56 11.44
CA PRO A 12 -9.48 13.87 12.09
C PRO A 12 -8.46 13.30 11.11
N GLY A 13 -8.94 12.69 10.02
CA GLY A 13 -8.09 12.10 8.99
C GLY A 13 -7.23 13.15 8.28
N MET A 14 -7.81 14.31 7.94
CA MET A 14 -7.06 15.42 7.36
C MET A 14 -6.00 15.96 8.31
N ARG A 15 -6.32 16.12 9.61
CA ARG A 15 -5.36 16.57 10.62
C ARG A 15 -4.21 15.57 10.79
N LEU A 16 -4.50 14.27 10.80
CA LEU A 16 -3.50 13.21 10.87
C LEU A 16 -2.59 13.23 9.64
N PHE A 17 -3.16 13.31 8.44
CA PHE A 17 -2.42 13.44 7.19
C PHE A 17 -1.46 14.62 7.22
N ASP A 18 -1.94 15.81 7.61
CA ASP A 18 -1.13 17.02 7.68
C ASP A 18 0.01 16.91 8.70
N ALA A 19 -0.24 16.28 9.86
CA ALA A 19 0.77 16.06 10.88
C ALA A 19 1.88 15.13 10.38
N LEU A 20 1.51 14.01 9.74
CA LEU A 20 2.46 13.07 9.15
C LEU A 20 3.26 13.70 8.01
N ARG A 21 2.58 14.42 7.11
CA ARG A 21 3.22 15.14 6.00
C ARG A 21 4.24 16.15 6.49
N ARG A 22 3.90 16.97 7.50
CA ARG A 22 4.84 17.91 8.12
C ARG A 22 6.06 17.19 8.70
N ARG A 23 5.87 16.03 9.34
CA ARG A 23 6.98 15.26 9.92
C ARG A 23 7.92 14.70 8.86
N ILE A 24 7.40 14.22 7.74
CA ILE A 24 8.21 13.75 6.60
C ILE A 24 9.05 14.91 6.05
N LEU A 25 8.42 16.06 5.79
CA LEU A 25 9.11 17.24 5.25
C LEU A 25 10.18 17.78 6.22
N ALA A 26 9.89 17.84 7.52
CA ALA A 26 10.85 18.25 8.55
C ALA A 26 12.04 17.30 8.68
N SER A 27 11.91 16.05 8.20
CA SER A 27 12.97 15.03 8.20
C SER A 27 13.70 14.95 6.84
N ALA A 28 13.64 16.02 6.03
CA ALA A 28 14.17 16.08 4.66
C ALA A 28 13.58 15.05 3.68
N GLY A 29 12.45 14.43 4.04
CA GLY A 29 11.68 13.58 3.14
C GLY A 29 10.97 14.39 2.06
N ARG A 30 10.63 13.72 0.96
CA ARG A 30 9.84 14.30 -0.14
C ARG A 30 8.49 13.62 -0.21
N VAL A 31 7.44 14.39 -0.52
CA VAL A 31 6.08 13.89 -0.71
C VAL A 31 5.61 14.35 -2.08
N GLN A 32 5.27 13.41 -2.95
CA GLN A 32 4.70 13.64 -4.28
C GLN A 32 3.27 13.07 -4.29
N ILE A 33 2.30 13.88 -4.72
CA ILE A 33 0.87 13.53 -4.73
C ILE A 33 0.36 13.74 -6.16
N GLY A 34 -0.45 12.79 -6.65
CA GLY A 34 -0.97 12.82 -8.02
C GLY A 34 0.02 12.29 -9.07
N PHE A 35 0.94 11.40 -8.66
CA PHE A 35 1.95 10.80 -9.52
C PHE A 35 1.84 9.27 -9.44
N ASP A 36 0.97 8.68 -10.25
CA ASP A 36 0.78 7.23 -10.28
C ASP A 36 2.04 6.52 -10.82
N VAL A 37 2.35 5.34 -10.28
CA VAL A 37 3.41 4.48 -10.81
C VAL A 37 2.90 3.77 -12.05
N VAL A 38 3.60 3.92 -13.17
CA VAL A 38 3.21 3.36 -14.46
C VAL A 38 4.06 2.17 -14.90
N SER A 39 5.29 2.06 -14.39
CA SER A 39 6.15 0.90 -14.65
C SER A 39 7.24 0.74 -13.59
N VAL A 40 7.82 -0.45 -13.54
CA VAL A 40 8.85 -0.85 -12.57
C VAL A 40 10.02 -1.48 -13.29
N GLU A 41 11.22 -1.02 -13.00
CA GLU A 41 12.48 -1.64 -13.44
C GLU A 41 12.96 -2.67 -12.41
N ARG A 42 13.35 -3.85 -12.88
CA ARG A 42 13.79 -4.97 -12.03
C ARG A 42 15.05 -5.62 -12.55
N GLU A 43 15.90 -6.03 -11.61
CA GLU A 43 17.02 -6.94 -11.83
C GLU A 43 16.81 -8.20 -10.99
N GLY A 44 16.32 -9.26 -11.64
CA GLY A 44 15.93 -10.49 -10.97
C GLY A 44 14.89 -10.25 -9.87
N ARG A 45 15.30 -10.47 -8.61
CA ARG A 45 14.45 -10.31 -7.42
C ARG A 45 14.56 -8.95 -6.73
N HIS A 46 15.12 -7.94 -7.39
CA HIS A 46 15.25 -6.59 -6.86
C HIS A 46 14.59 -5.58 -7.80
N VAL A 47 13.83 -4.66 -7.21
CA VAL A 47 13.38 -3.45 -7.90
C VAL A 47 14.53 -2.45 -7.87
N ILE A 48 14.89 -1.87 -9.01
CA ILE A 48 15.95 -0.85 -9.10
C ILE A 48 15.38 0.57 -9.24
N ALA A 49 14.21 0.70 -9.86
CA ALA A 49 13.51 1.97 -10.01
C ALA A 49 12.01 1.77 -10.28
N ILE A 50 11.24 2.81 -9.98
CA ILE A 50 9.86 2.98 -10.45
C ILE A 50 9.78 4.16 -11.40
N HIS A 51 8.81 4.14 -12.30
CA HIS A 51 8.48 5.27 -13.17
C HIS A 51 7.13 5.81 -12.79
N THR A 52 7.03 7.11 -12.55
CA THR A 52 5.75 7.78 -12.31
C THR A 52 5.29 8.55 -13.53
N GLU A 53 3.98 8.78 -13.64
CA GLU A 53 3.44 9.78 -14.57
C GLU A 53 4.13 11.14 -14.35
N ALA A 54 4.27 11.94 -15.39
CA ALA A 54 4.68 13.33 -15.29
C ALA A 54 4.25 14.07 -16.57
N ALA A 55 4.19 15.41 -16.50
CA ALA A 55 3.54 16.25 -17.52
C ALA A 55 4.10 16.12 -18.95
N SER A 56 5.33 15.62 -19.14
CA SER A 56 5.94 15.50 -20.47
C SER A 56 6.67 14.17 -20.72
N ARG A 57 7.30 13.60 -19.69
CA ARG A 57 7.99 12.31 -19.72
C ARG A 57 7.85 11.65 -18.35
N THR A 58 7.90 10.32 -18.29
CA THR A 58 7.89 9.61 -17.01
C THR A 58 9.07 10.03 -16.15
N LEU A 59 8.86 10.09 -14.84
CA LEU A 59 9.92 10.37 -13.86
C LEU A 59 10.45 9.05 -13.30
N ARG A 60 11.72 8.77 -13.56
CA ARG A 60 12.42 7.62 -12.99
C ARG A 60 12.89 7.89 -11.57
N LEU A 61 12.46 7.06 -10.62
CA LEU A 61 12.85 7.14 -9.21
C LEU A 61 13.57 5.85 -8.80
N ALA A 62 14.90 5.94 -8.67
CA ALA A 62 15.74 4.84 -8.22
C ALA A 62 15.82 4.79 -6.68
N ALA A 63 15.78 3.59 -6.11
CA ALA A 63 15.93 3.38 -4.67
C ALA A 63 16.50 2.00 -4.36
N ASN A 64 17.15 1.88 -3.21
CA ASN A 64 17.66 0.60 -2.71
C ASN A 64 16.53 -0.28 -2.14
N ALA A 65 15.44 0.33 -1.67
CA ALA A 65 14.31 -0.34 -1.07
C ALA A 65 13.00 0.39 -1.37
N PHE A 66 11.91 -0.36 -1.42
CA PHE A 66 10.57 0.12 -1.74
C PHE A 66 9.58 -0.38 -0.69
N VAL A 67 8.55 0.43 -0.40
CA VAL A 67 7.45 0.05 0.48
C VAL A 67 6.15 0.24 -0.29
N LEU A 68 5.41 -0.86 -0.49
CA LEU A 68 4.07 -0.86 -1.05
C LEU A 68 3.06 -0.53 0.06
N ALA A 69 2.53 0.69 0.00
CA ALA A 69 1.53 1.22 0.93
C ALA A 69 0.31 1.79 0.17
N THR A 70 -0.04 1.17 -0.96
CA THR A 70 -1.13 1.59 -1.86
C THR A 70 -2.53 1.21 -1.36
N GLY A 71 -2.60 0.45 -0.27
CA GLY A 71 -3.84 -0.06 0.30
C GLY A 71 -4.40 -1.26 -0.46
N GLY A 72 -5.51 -1.80 0.04
CA GLY A 72 -6.19 -2.95 -0.55
C GLY A 72 -7.21 -2.50 -1.59
N ILE A 73 -8.35 -3.20 -1.66
CA ILE A 73 -9.44 -2.92 -2.59
C ILE A 73 -10.00 -1.49 -2.43
N ALA A 74 -10.37 -1.08 -1.21
CA ALA A 74 -10.93 0.27 -0.99
C ALA A 74 -9.88 1.39 -1.18
N GLY A 75 -8.60 1.07 -1.02
CA GLY A 75 -7.49 2.00 -1.29
C GLY A 75 -7.11 2.07 -2.78
N ALA A 76 -7.75 1.26 -3.63
CA ALA A 76 -7.45 1.11 -5.05
C ALA A 76 -6.01 0.66 -5.38
N GLY A 77 -5.28 0.11 -4.41
CA GLY A 77 -3.97 -0.53 -4.62
C GLY A 77 -4.10 -1.93 -5.23
N ILE A 78 -5.23 -2.59 -4.98
CA ILE A 78 -5.65 -3.85 -5.62
C ILE A 78 -6.95 -3.57 -6.40
N ARG A 79 -7.02 -4.07 -7.64
CA ARG A 79 -8.23 -4.00 -8.47
C ARG A 79 -8.84 -5.38 -8.63
N ALA A 80 -10.14 -5.44 -8.40
CA ALA A 80 -10.99 -6.57 -8.78
C ALA A 80 -11.50 -6.33 -10.21
N LEU A 81 -11.13 -7.19 -11.15
CA LEU A 81 -11.54 -7.11 -12.55
C LEU A 81 -12.83 -7.92 -12.80
N PRO A 82 -13.64 -7.56 -13.82
CA PRO A 82 -14.91 -8.26 -14.10
C PRO A 82 -14.79 -9.75 -14.45
N ASP A 83 -13.61 -10.19 -14.86
CA ASP A 83 -13.29 -11.59 -15.18
C ASP A 83 -12.91 -12.41 -13.93
N GLY A 84 -12.91 -11.79 -12.75
CA GLY A 84 -12.58 -12.44 -11.49
C GLY A 84 -11.09 -12.33 -11.11
N GLU A 85 -10.28 -11.59 -11.86
CA GLU A 85 -8.87 -11.40 -11.52
C GLU A 85 -8.69 -10.31 -10.43
N LEU A 86 -7.78 -10.56 -9.50
CA LEU A 86 -7.31 -9.58 -8.51
C LEU A 86 -5.91 -9.11 -8.88
N VAL A 87 -5.75 -7.81 -9.16
CA VAL A 87 -4.51 -7.24 -9.70
C VAL A 87 -3.92 -6.18 -8.76
N GLU A 88 -2.69 -6.40 -8.30
CA GLU A 88 -1.88 -5.38 -7.62
C GLU A 88 -1.26 -4.43 -8.65
N ARG A 89 -1.44 -3.11 -8.45
CA ARG A 89 -1.25 -2.11 -9.53
C ARG A 89 0.19 -1.64 -9.77
N VAL A 90 1.13 -1.88 -8.86
CA VAL A 90 2.47 -1.31 -8.91
C VAL A 90 3.51 -2.35 -9.29
N PHE A 91 3.63 -3.40 -8.48
CA PHE A 91 4.63 -4.45 -8.61
C PHE A 91 4.07 -5.72 -9.26
N GLY A 92 2.78 -5.79 -9.60
CA GLY A 92 2.17 -6.98 -10.16
C GLY A 92 2.38 -8.20 -9.25
N LEU A 93 2.31 -7.98 -7.93
CA LEU A 93 2.45 -9.03 -6.95
C LEU A 93 1.23 -9.95 -6.96
N PRO A 94 1.39 -11.27 -6.73
CA PRO A 94 0.26 -12.17 -6.61
C PRO A 94 -0.67 -11.74 -5.47
N VAL A 95 -1.95 -11.59 -5.79
CA VAL A 95 -2.99 -11.27 -4.81
C VAL A 95 -3.69 -12.55 -4.41
N VAL A 96 -3.76 -12.80 -3.10
CA VAL A 96 -4.60 -13.85 -2.52
C VAL A 96 -5.92 -13.21 -2.10
N GLY A 97 -7.03 -13.87 -2.40
CA GLY A 97 -8.37 -13.40 -2.07
C GLY A 97 -9.43 -14.47 -2.31
N PRO A 98 -10.70 -14.17 -2.03
CA PRO A 98 -11.79 -15.10 -2.29
C PRO A 98 -11.97 -15.34 -3.79
N GLU A 99 -12.51 -16.51 -4.13
CA GLU A 99 -12.93 -16.82 -5.49
C GLU A 99 -13.99 -15.81 -6.00
N HIS A 100 -13.99 -15.55 -7.31
CA HIS A 100 -14.90 -14.59 -7.94
C HIS A 100 -16.38 -14.81 -7.58
N ALA A 101 -16.80 -16.08 -7.50
CA ALA A 101 -18.16 -16.45 -7.14
C ALA A 101 -18.57 -16.02 -5.71
N SER A 102 -17.61 -15.72 -4.84
CA SER A 102 -17.81 -15.31 -3.45
C SER A 102 -17.53 -13.84 -3.21
N TRP A 103 -17.35 -13.01 -4.24
CA TRP A 103 -17.05 -11.59 -4.06
C TRP A 103 -18.22 -10.80 -3.49
N PHE A 104 -19.44 -11.23 -3.79
CA PHE A 104 -20.66 -10.56 -3.38
C PHE A 104 -21.41 -11.42 -2.35
N SER A 105 -22.05 -10.72 -1.41
CA SER A 105 -22.97 -11.31 -0.44
C SER A 105 -24.37 -10.74 -0.71
N ASP A 106 -25.41 -11.57 -0.56
CA ASP A 106 -26.80 -11.10 -0.65
C ASP A 106 -27.17 -10.17 0.52
N ASP A 107 -26.42 -10.24 1.63
CA ASP A 107 -26.57 -9.34 2.76
C ASP A 107 -25.57 -8.16 2.67
N PRO A 108 -26.06 -6.92 2.45
CA PRO A 108 -25.20 -5.73 2.36
C PRO A 108 -24.57 -5.33 3.70
N LEU A 109 -25.01 -5.91 4.83
CA LEU A 109 -24.45 -5.64 6.16
C LEU A 109 -23.30 -6.59 6.53
N THR A 110 -23.13 -7.68 5.79
CA THR A 110 -22.03 -8.62 6.00
C THR A 110 -20.70 -7.97 5.55
N PRO A 111 -19.59 -8.13 6.31
CA PRO A 111 -18.28 -7.67 5.89
C PRO A 111 -17.94 -8.13 4.47
N HIS A 112 -17.51 -7.19 3.64
CA HIS A 112 -17.34 -7.45 2.21
C HIS A 112 -16.28 -8.55 2.00
N PRO A 113 -16.57 -9.65 1.28
CA PRO A 113 -15.63 -10.78 1.15
C PRO A 113 -14.26 -10.38 0.60
N LEU A 114 -14.21 -9.47 -0.37
CA LEU A 114 -12.98 -8.92 -0.94
C LEU A 114 -12.08 -8.14 0.05
N GLU A 115 -12.53 -7.84 1.27
CA GLU A 115 -11.72 -7.12 2.24
C GLU A 115 -10.42 -7.85 2.59
N VAL A 116 -10.48 -9.19 2.64
CA VAL A 116 -9.31 -10.04 2.93
C VAL A 116 -8.32 -10.14 1.77
N ALA A 117 -8.67 -9.61 0.59
CA ALA A 117 -7.81 -9.66 -0.57
C ALA A 117 -6.54 -8.83 -0.32
N GLY A 118 -5.38 -9.45 -0.52
CA GLY A 118 -4.11 -8.79 -0.27
C GLY A 118 -2.91 -9.62 -0.70
N ILE A 119 -1.73 -9.14 -0.35
CA ILE A 119 -0.45 -9.76 -0.67
C ILE A 119 0.04 -10.57 0.54
N GLU A 120 0.39 -11.83 0.30
CA GLU A 120 1.08 -12.64 1.30
C GLU A 120 2.54 -12.19 1.45
N VAL A 121 3.01 -12.13 2.69
CA VAL A 121 4.36 -11.69 3.05
C VAL A 121 4.97 -12.59 4.10
N ASP A 122 6.31 -12.58 4.16
CA ASP A 122 7.06 -13.20 5.25
C ASP A 122 7.06 -12.35 6.53
N GLU A 123 7.77 -12.81 7.57
CA GLU A 123 7.90 -12.12 8.85
C GLU A 123 8.58 -10.74 8.74
N GLN A 124 9.32 -10.49 7.66
CA GLN A 124 9.97 -9.22 7.37
C GLN A 124 9.06 -8.29 6.56
N LEU A 125 7.85 -8.73 6.22
CA LEU A 125 6.89 -8.07 5.34
C LEU A 125 7.32 -8.04 3.87
N ALA A 126 8.23 -8.94 3.45
CA ALA A 126 8.62 -9.05 2.06
C ALA A 126 7.67 -9.99 1.30
N PRO A 127 7.19 -9.59 0.10
CA PRO A 127 6.35 -10.46 -0.72
C PRO A 127 7.19 -11.50 -1.45
N ALA A 128 6.53 -12.56 -1.94
CA ALA A 128 7.18 -13.56 -2.77
C ALA A 128 7.83 -12.92 -4.01
N GLY A 129 9.09 -13.29 -4.28
CA GLY A 129 9.80 -12.88 -5.50
C GLY A 129 10.54 -11.54 -5.46
N LEU A 130 10.25 -10.62 -4.53
CA LEU A 130 10.93 -9.30 -4.44
C LEU A 130 11.57 -9.07 -3.06
N LYS A 131 12.91 -9.02 -3.01
CA LYS A 131 13.68 -8.98 -1.76
C LYS A 131 13.74 -7.60 -1.09
N ASN A 132 13.71 -6.54 -1.88
CA ASN A 132 13.83 -5.16 -1.41
C ASN A 132 12.50 -4.40 -1.38
N VAL A 133 11.39 -5.12 -1.49
CA VAL A 133 10.03 -4.57 -1.35
C VAL A 133 9.47 -4.98 0.01
N ARG A 134 8.70 -4.10 0.64
CA ARG A 134 7.87 -4.41 1.82
C ARG A 134 6.43 -4.05 1.55
N VAL A 135 5.48 -4.89 1.95
CA VAL A 135 4.04 -4.58 1.86
C VAL A 135 3.52 -4.25 3.25
N ILE A 136 2.75 -3.17 3.37
CA ILE A 136 2.25 -2.69 4.66
C ILE A 136 0.77 -2.26 4.59
N GLY A 137 0.17 -2.09 5.77
CA GLY A 137 -1.21 -1.62 5.91
C GLY A 137 -2.22 -2.57 5.28
N SER A 138 -3.29 -2.02 4.73
CA SER A 138 -4.40 -2.81 4.17
C SER A 138 -4.06 -3.52 2.85
N ALA A 139 -2.82 -3.44 2.35
CA ALA A 139 -2.36 -4.25 1.22
C ALA A 139 -1.96 -5.67 1.64
N LEU A 140 -1.83 -5.94 2.95
CA LEU A 140 -1.56 -7.26 3.50
C LEU A 140 -2.78 -8.18 3.31
N ALA A 141 -2.53 -9.46 2.96
CA ALA A 141 -3.58 -10.47 2.86
C ALA A 141 -4.26 -10.74 4.22
N GLY A 142 -5.55 -11.10 4.20
CA GLY A 142 -6.32 -11.49 5.38
C GLY A 142 -6.89 -10.32 6.18
N MET A 143 -6.65 -9.08 5.77
CA MET A 143 -7.09 -7.90 6.51
C MET A 143 -8.62 -7.76 6.54
N ARG A 144 -9.17 -7.39 7.71
CA ARG A 144 -10.59 -7.01 7.88
C ARG A 144 -10.69 -5.64 8.57
N TYR A 145 -10.04 -4.63 7.99
CA TYR A 145 -9.83 -3.33 8.65
C TYR A 145 -11.10 -2.50 8.91
N LEU A 146 -12.18 -2.69 8.15
CA LEU A 146 -13.50 -2.09 8.37
C LEU A 146 -14.24 -2.83 9.49
N ASP A 147 -14.28 -4.16 9.43
CA ASP A 147 -14.99 -4.99 10.40
C ASP A 147 -14.30 -5.00 11.78
N GLU A 148 -13.00 -5.30 11.79
CA GLU A 148 -12.17 -5.34 13.01
C GLU A 148 -11.75 -3.95 13.50
N ARG A 149 -11.99 -2.90 12.70
CA ARG A 149 -11.65 -1.49 13.01
C ARG A 149 -10.17 -1.31 13.37
N CYS A 150 -9.30 -2.09 12.75
CA CYS A 150 -7.88 -2.21 13.08
C CYS A 150 -6.95 -1.48 12.08
N GLY A 151 -7.51 -0.87 11.02
CA GLY A 151 -6.76 -0.36 9.87
C GLY A 151 -5.58 0.54 10.22
N ASP A 152 -5.80 1.59 11.01
CA ASP A 152 -4.74 2.53 11.40
C ASP A 152 -3.67 1.87 12.28
N GLY A 153 -4.09 1.00 13.19
CA GLY A 153 -3.18 0.27 14.08
C GLY A 153 -2.25 -0.65 13.28
N VAL A 154 -2.80 -1.40 12.33
CA VAL A 154 -2.01 -2.26 11.45
C VAL A 154 -1.12 -1.45 10.53
N ALA A 155 -1.60 -0.34 9.96
CA ALA A 155 -0.79 0.55 9.12
C ALA A 155 0.44 1.07 9.88
N LEU A 156 0.27 1.57 11.11
CA LEU A 156 1.37 2.05 11.94
C LEU A 156 2.33 0.92 12.37
N ALA A 157 1.80 -0.22 12.82
CA ALA A 157 2.61 -1.33 13.30
C ALA A 157 3.45 -1.96 12.17
N SER A 158 2.83 -2.20 11.02
CA SER A 158 3.51 -2.74 9.83
C SER A 158 4.52 -1.76 9.25
N ALA A 159 4.21 -0.46 9.20
CA ALA A 159 5.17 0.58 8.79
C ALA A 159 6.41 0.59 9.71
N HIS A 160 6.22 0.50 11.02
CA HIS A 160 7.32 0.42 11.98
C HIS A 160 8.18 -0.84 11.77
N ARG A 161 7.53 -2.00 11.56
CA ARG A 161 8.23 -3.26 11.25
C ARG A 161 9.03 -3.17 9.95
N ALA A 162 8.44 -2.64 8.88
CA ALA A 162 9.10 -2.47 7.59
C ALA A 162 10.33 -1.55 7.71
N ALA A 163 10.20 -0.42 8.42
CA ALA A 163 11.32 0.50 8.65
C ALA A 163 12.48 -0.19 9.40
N ARG A 164 12.18 -1.04 10.39
CA ARG A 164 13.21 -1.82 11.10
C ARG A 164 13.85 -2.90 10.24
N SER A 165 13.07 -3.53 9.36
CA SER A 165 13.57 -4.58 8.45
C SER A 165 14.49 -4.03 7.37
N LEU A 166 14.18 -2.85 6.82
CA LEU A 166 14.97 -2.22 5.76
C LEU A 166 16.24 -1.53 6.28
N GLY A 167 16.33 -1.26 7.58
CA GLY A 167 17.46 -0.59 8.21
C GLY A 167 17.56 0.90 7.85
N ALA A 168 18.66 1.54 8.24
CA ALA A 168 18.90 2.94 7.89
C ALA A 168 19.15 3.10 6.38
N PRO A 169 18.61 4.14 5.74
CA PRO A 169 18.81 4.36 4.31
C PRO A 169 20.31 4.53 4.01
N ARG A 170 20.83 3.68 3.14
CA ARG A 170 22.15 3.87 2.51
C ARG A 170 21.99 4.78 1.31
N ALA A 171 22.88 5.78 1.19
CA ALA A 171 22.88 6.69 0.04
C ALA A 171 22.94 5.89 -1.26
N VAL A 172 22.03 6.17 -2.19
CA VAL A 172 22.09 5.66 -3.57
C VAL A 172 23.18 6.47 -4.26
N ALA A 173 24.22 5.81 -4.79
CA ALA A 173 25.20 6.46 -5.63
C ALA A 173 24.48 6.96 -6.90
N ALA A 174 24.65 8.25 -7.21
CA ALA A 174 24.04 8.91 -8.36
C ALA A 174 24.63 8.41 -9.69
#